data_AF-A0A346SMT4-F1
#
_entry.id   AF-A0A346SMT4-F1
#
_cell.length_a   1.000
_cell.length_b   1.000
_cell.length_c   1.000
_cell.angle_alpha   90.00
_cell.angle_beta   90.00
_cell.angle_gamma   90.00
#
_symmetry.space_group_name_H-M   'P 1'
#
loop_
_entity.id
_entity.type
_entity.pdbx_description
1 polymer ?
#
loop_
_entity_poly.entity_id
_entity_poly.type
_entity_poly.pdbx_seq_one_letter_code
_entity_poly.pdbx_strand_id
1 'polypeptide(L)'
;MISAGQILFKLAGNRIDGREVTGFAGLIQTLFDPFLLTAFAIYGSATVLWVYVLRYLTLSQAYPFMALSFVLVPLASHVFFGETLGLRYWLGAALLISGMMVMNT
;
A
#
# COMPACT_ATOMS: atom_id res chain seq x y z
N MET A 1 -1.29 -3.09 3.53
CA MET A 1 -2.41 -2.76 2.60
C MET A 1 -1.91 -2.10 1.31
N ILE A 2 -1.11 -1.03 1.40
CA ILE A 2 -0.58 -0.32 0.22
C ILE A 2 0.37 -1.20 -0.62
N SER A 3 1.34 -1.91 -0.01
CA SER A 3 2.27 -2.77 -0.77
C SER A 3 1.56 -3.93 -1.49
N ALA A 4 0.63 -4.62 -0.81
CA ALA A 4 -0.15 -5.69 -1.44
C ALA A 4 -0.94 -5.19 -2.67
N GLY A 5 -1.58 -4.01 -2.58
CA GLY A 5 -2.30 -3.44 -3.72
C GLY A 5 -1.38 -2.97 -4.87
N GLN A 6 -0.19 -2.44 -4.56
CA GLN A 6 0.81 -2.06 -5.58
C GLN A 6 1.34 -3.27 -6.35
N ILE A 7 1.57 -4.41 -5.68
CA ILE A 7 1.96 -5.67 -6.32
C ILE A 7 0.85 -6.17 -7.25
N LEU A 8 -0.41 -6.12 -6.80
CA LEU A 8 -1.57 -6.51 -7.62
C LEU A 8 -1.75 -5.60 -8.84
N PHE A 9 -1.55 -4.29 -8.70
CA PHE A 9 -1.59 -3.36 -9.84
C PHE A 9 -0.52 -3.66 -10.88
N LYS A 10 0.70 -4.03 -10.44
CA LYS A 10 1.79 -4.40 -11.35
C LYS A 10 1.50 -5.72 -12.08
N LEU A 11 0.92 -6.69 -11.39
CA LEU A 11 0.48 -7.97 -12.00
C LEU A 11 -0.66 -7.75 -13.01
N ALA A 12 -1.61 -6.87 -12.71
CA ALA A 12 -2.66 -6.49 -13.63
C ALA A 12 -2.08 -5.80 -14.88
N GLY A 13 -1.16 -4.84 -14.71
CA GLY A 13 -0.47 -4.14 -15.81
C GLY A 13 0.22 -5.10 -16.80
N ASN A 14 0.98 -6.07 -16.28
CA ASN A 14 1.66 -7.06 -17.12
C ASN A 14 0.71 -7.99 -17.90
N ARG A 15 -0.50 -8.24 -17.39
CA ARG A 15 -1.54 -9.03 -18.09
C ARG A 15 -2.28 -8.22 -19.15
N ILE A 16 -2.36 -6.91 -18.96
CA ILE A 16 -2.94 -5.97 -19.91
C ILE A 16 -1.99 -5.79 -21.10
N ASP A 17 -0.68 -5.66 -20.88
CA ASP A 17 0.33 -5.61 -21.96
C ASP A 17 0.32 -6.86 -22.85
N GLY A 18 -0.02 -8.03 -22.28
CA GLY A 18 -0.14 -9.29 -23.03
C GLY A 18 -1.47 -9.47 -23.78
N ARG A 19 -2.45 -8.58 -23.61
CA ARG A 19 -3.73 -8.59 -24.32
C ARG A 19 -3.76 -7.41 -25.29
N GLU A 20 -4.13 -7.63 -26.54
CA GLU A 20 -4.47 -6.51 -27.42
C GLU A 20 -5.75 -5.85 -26.90
N VAL A 21 -5.60 -4.88 -26.00
CA VAL A 21 -6.72 -4.11 -25.45
C VAL A 21 -7.16 -3.10 -26.50
N THR A 22 -7.94 -3.57 -27.46
CA THR A 22 -8.53 -2.74 -28.51
C THR A 22 -10.02 -2.53 -28.24
N GLY A 23 -10.42 -1.26 -28.15
CA GLY A 23 -11.82 -0.84 -28.01
C GLY A 23 -12.44 -1.01 -26.61
N PHE A 24 -13.74 -0.71 -26.53
CA PHE A 24 -14.52 -0.66 -25.28
C PHE A 24 -14.62 -2.02 -24.57
N ALA A 25 -14.63 -3.11 -25.33
CA ALA A 25 -14.66 -4.47 -24.77
C ALA A 25 -13.38 -4.84 -24.02
N GLY A 26 -12.20 -4.43 -24.52
CA GLY A 26 -10.92 -4.62 -23.83
C GLY A 26 -10.83 -3.81 -22.54
N LEU A 27 -11.39 -2.60 -22.53
CA LEU A 27 -11.46 -1.76 -21.33
C LEU A 27 -12.31 -2.43 -20.23
N ILE A 28 -13.47 -2.97 -20.60
CA ILE A 28 -14.33 -3.72 -19.66
C ILE A 28 -13.59 -4.95 -19.12
N GLN A 29 -12.94 -5.75 -19.97
CA GLN A 29 -12.18 -6.92 -19.49
C GLN A 29 -11.05 -6.56 -18.52
N THR A 30 -10.45 -5.38 -18.69
CA THR A 30 -9.42 -4.86 -17.79
C THR A 30 -10.00 -4.46 -16.44
N LEU A 31 -11.17 -3.79 -16.44
CA LEU A 31 -11.88 -3.40 -15.21
C LEU A 31 -12.34 -4.59 -14.36
N PHE A 32 -12.64 -5.72 -15.01
CA PHE A 32 -13.01 -6.97 -14.34
C PHE A 32 -11.83 -7.92 -14.13
N ASP A 33 -10.58 -7.48 -14.30
CA ASP A 33 -9.44 -8.32 -13.96
C ASP A 33 -9.43 -8.63 -12.45
N PRO A 34 -9.34 -9.91 -12.05
CA PRO A 34 -9.46 -10.30 -10.65
C PRO A 34 -8.36 -9.71 -9.75
N PHE A 35 -7.17 -9.42 -10.28
CA PHE A 35 -6.10 -8.76 -9.53
C PHE A 35 -6.42 -7.29 -9.30
N LEU A 36 -6.96 -6.61 -10.32
CA LEU A 36 -7.39 -5.22 -10.23
C LEU A 36 -8.57 -5.07 -9.25
N LEU A 37 -9.57 -5.94 -9.33
CA LEU A 37 -10.71 -5.96 -8.40
C LEU A 37 -10.26 -6.23 -6.97
N THR A 38 -9.33 -7.16 -6.77
CA THR A 38 -8.78 -7.44 -5.43
C THR A 38 -7.98 -6.25 -4.91
N ALA A 39 -7.20 -5.57 -5.76
CA ALA A 39 -6.51 -4.34 -5.39
C ALA A 39 -7.49 -3.24 -4.97
N PHE A 40 -8.57 -3.04 -5.73
CA PHE A 40 -9.63 -2.09 -5.39
C PHE A 40 -10.36 -2.46 -4.11
N ALA A 41 -10.67 -3.73 -3.88
CA ALA A 41 -11.30 -4.18 -2.64
C ALA A 41 -10.41 -3.89 -1.42
N ILE A 42 -9.10 -4.15 -1.54
CA ILE A 42 -8.12 -3.85 -0.47
C ILE A 42 -8.01 -2.35 -0.23
N TYR A 43 -7.90 -1.53 -1.29
CA TYR A 43 -7.81 -0.08 -1.17
C TYR A 43 -9.10 0.57 -0.66
N GLY A 44 -10.26 0.07 -1.10
CA GLY A 44 -11.56 0.49 -0.59
C GLY A 44 -11.70 0.20 0.90
N SER A 45 -11.33 -1.02 1.31
CA SER A 45 -11.31 -1.41 2.74
C SER A 45 -10.34 -0.55 3.56
N ALA A 46 -9.15 -0.28 3.02
CA ALA A 46 -8.16 0.60 3.66
C ALA A 46 -8.70 2.02 3.85
N THR A 47 -9.44 2.52 2.86
CA THR A 47 -10.05 3.86 2.90
C THR A 47 -11.14 3.93 3.96
N VAL A 48 -12.01 2.92 4.05
CA VAL A 48 -13.05 2.85 5.08
C VAL A 48 -12.44 2.78 6.48
N LEU A 49 -11.42 1.94 6.68
CA LEU A 49 -10.68 1.87 7.93
C LEU A 49 -10.00 3.19 8.28
N TRP A 50 -9.40 3.87 7.29
CA TRP A 50 -8.78 5.17 7.47
C TRP A 50 -9.78 6.24 7.93
N VAL A 51 -10.92 6.35 7.23
CA VAL A 51 -12.01 7.26 7.60
C VAL A 51 -12.51 6.93 9.01
N TYR A 52 -12.64 5.65 9.35
CA TYR A 52 -13.05 5.22 10.68
C TYR A 52 -12.05 5.66 11.76
N VAL A 53 -10.75 5.47 11.54
CA VAL A 53 -9.68 5.92 12.46
C VAL A 53 -9.72 7.43 12.67
N LEU A 54 -9.93 8.20 11.59
CA LEU A 54 -10.05 9.66 11.65
C LEU A 54 -11.29 10.15 12.43
N ARG A 55 -12.27 9.28 12.74
CA ARG A 55 -13.37 9.63 13.65
C ARG A 55 -12.93 9.69 15.11
N TYR A 56 -11.85 9.01 15.48
CA TYR A 56 -11.36 8.90 16.85
C TYR A 56 -10.06 9.67 17.09
N LEU A 57 -9.26 9.88 16.03
CA LEU A 57 -7.99 10.59 16.09
C LEU A 57 -8.05 11.86 15.24
N THR A 58 -7.44 12.94 15.74
CA THR A 58 -7.19 14.12 14.91
C THR A 58 -6.16 13.80 13.82
N LEU A 59 -6.20 14.50 12.69
CA LEU A 59 -5.23 14.30 11.60
C LEU A 59 -3.78 14.36 12.12
N SER A 60 -3.46 15.30 13.02
CA SER A 60 -2.12 15.43 13.60
C SER A 60 -1.65 14.18 14.36
N GLN A 61 -2.56 13.45 14.99
CA GLN A 61 -2.25 12.20 15.70
C GLN A 61 -2.23 10.98 14.78
N ALA A 62 -3.06 10.98 13.73
CA ALA A 62 -3.15 9.85 12.80
C ALA A 62 -1.95 9.75 11.84
N TYR A 63 -1.37 10.89 11.43
CA TYR A 63 -0.22 10.93 10.51
C TYR A 63 1.04 10.22 11.04
N PRO A 64 1.43 10.37 12.33
CA PRO A 64 2.47 9.56 12.96
C PRO A 64 2.23 8.05 12.79
N PHE A 65 1.05 7.55 13.14
CA PHE A 65 0.73 6.12 12.95
C PHE A 65 0.76 5.71 11.47
N MET A 66 0.34 6.60 10.56
CA MET A 66 0.47 6.36 9.12
C MET A 66 1.94 6.27 8.71
N ALA A 67 2.83 7.09 9.26
CA ALA A 67 4.26 7.04 8.97
C ALA A 67 4.90 5.70 9.41
N LEU A 68 4.44 5.12 10.52
CA LEU A 68 4.82 3.78 11.00
C LEU A 68 4.54 2.68 9.96
N SER A 69 3.50 2.86 9.14
CA SER A 69 3.18 1.90 8.09
C SER A 69 4.27 1.80 7.01
N PHE A 70 5.07 2.85 6.78
CA PHE A 70 6.23 2.79 5.89
C PHE A 70 7.37 1.92 6.44
N VAL A 71 7.35 1.61 7.74
CA VAL A 71 8.29 0.66 8.37
C VAL A 71 7.68 -0.74 8.44
N LEU A 72 6.41 -0.84 8.87
CA LEU A 72 5.74 -2.13 9.06
C LEU A 72 5.46 -2.86 7.74
N VAL A 73 5.14 -2.13 6.67
CA VAL A 73 4.79 -2.74 5.38
C VAL A 73 5.99 -3.43 4.72
N PRO A 74 7.16 -2.79 4.55
CA PRO A 74 8.32 -3.48 3.97
C PRO A 74 8.89 -4.54 4.91
N LEU A 75 8.76 -4.38 6.23
CA LEU A 75 9.10 -5.42 7.19
C LEU A 75 8.24 -6.68 7.01
N ALA A 76 6.93 -6.51 6.85
CA ALA A 76 6.05 -7.61 6.51
C ALA A 76 6.42 -8.21 5.14
N SER A 77 6.75 -7.37 4.15
CA SER A 77 7.19 -7.89 2.84
C SER A 77 8.48 -8.70 2.92
N HIS A 78 9.44 -8.31 3.76
CA HIS A 78 10.65 -9.09 4.03
C HIS A 78 10.32 -10.46 4.64
N VAL A 79 9.39 -10.51 5.60
CA VAL A 79 9.01 -11.76 6.28
C VAL A 79 8.19 -12.69 5.37
N PHE A 80 7.23 -12.16 4.61
CA PHE A 80 6.32 -12.97 3.80
C PHE A 80 6.84 -13.29 2.39
N PHE A 81 7.65 -12.41 1.79
CA PHE A 81 8.16 -12.55 0.43
C PHE A 81 9.69 -12.69 0.36
N GLY A 82 10.40 -12.61 1.48
CA GLY A 82 11.86 -12.78 1.53
C GLY A 82 12.65 -11.60 0.95
N GLU A 83 12.02 -10.45 0.71
CA GLU A 83 12.67 -9.29 0.10
C GLU A 83 13.76 -8.71 1.00
N THR A 84 15.02 -8.72 0.58
CA THR A 84 16.13 -8.21 1.40
C THR A 84 16.05 -6.69 1.57
N LEU A 85 15.84 -6.24 2.81
CA LEU A 85 15.87 -4.83 3.17
C LEU A 85 17.33 -4.38 3.39
N GLY A 86 17.81 -3.48 2.54
CA GLY A 86 19.17 -2.95 2.63
C GLY A 86 19.40 -2.03 3.83
N LEU A 87 20.66 -1.78 4.18
CA LEU A 87 21.06 -0.95 5.32
C LEU A 87 20.46 0.48 5.28
N ARG A 88 20.30 1.05 4.09
CA ARG A 88 19.68 2.37 3.88
C ARG A 88 18.22 2.42 4.35
N TYR A 89 17.49 1.32 4.18
CA TYR A 89 16.10 1.21 4.65
C TYR A 89 16.03 1.31 6.17
N TRP A 90 16.89 0.55 6.86
CA TRP A 90 16.96 0.56 8.32
C TRP A 90 17.33 1.93 8.90
N LEU A 91 18.25 2.65 8.24
CA LEU A 91 18.58 4.03 8.60
C LEU A 91 17.37 4.95 8.44
N GLY A 92 16.65 4.87 7.32
CA GLY A 92 15.43 5.65 7.09
C GLY A 92 14.32 5.31 8.09
N ALA A 93 14.14 4.03 8.41
CA ALA A 93 13.18 3.57 9.42
C ALA A 93 13.50 4.13 10.81
N ALA A 94 14.78 4.14 11.21
CA ALA A 94 15.21 4.73 12.47
C ALA A 94 14.91 6.24 12.54
N LEU A 95 15.13 6.97 11.45
CA LEU A 95 14.79 8.39 11.31
C LEU A 95 13.27 8.67 11.39
N LEU A 96 12.46 7.81 10.80
CA LEU A 96 10.99 7.92 10.90
C LEU A 96 10.51 7.69 12.34
N ILE A 97 11.03 6.68 13.01
CA ILE A 97 10.68 6.36 14.40
C ILE A 97 11.12 7.48 15.34
N SER A 98 12.33 8.03 15.17
CA SER A 98 12.81 9.12 16.01
C SER A 98 12.01 10.41 15.79
N GLY A 99 11.70 10.77 14.53
CA GLY A 99 10.84 11.91 14.22
C GLY A 99 9.44 11.79 14.83
N MET A 100 8.89 10.57 14.85
CA MET A 100 7.63 10.27 15.51
C MET A 100 7.69 10.46 17.03
N MET A 101 8.75 9.99 17.68
CA MET A 101 8.91 10.19 19.13
C MET A 101 8.94 11.68 19.47
N VAL A 102 9.65 12.50 18.69
CA VAL A 102 9.69 13.95 18.87
C VAL A 102 8.30 14.59 18.69
N MET A 103 7.52 14.20 17.68
CA MET A 103 6.15 14.71 17.50
C MET A 103 5.17 14.32 18.61
N ASN A 104 5.43 13.20 19.30
CA ASN A 104 4.58 12.68 20.36
C ASN A 104 5.02 13.12 21.77
N THR A 105 6.03 13.99 21.88
CA THR A 105 6.46 14.61 23.15
C THR A 105 5.95 16.05 23.22
#